data_AF-A0A2J6TEP4-F1
#
_entry.id   AF-A0A2J6TEP4-F1
#
_cell.length_a   1.000
_cell.length_b   1.000
_cell.length_c   1.000
_cell.angle_alpha   90.00
_cell.angle_beta   90.00
_cell.angle_gamma   90.00
#
_symmetry.space_group_name_H-M   'P 1'
#
loop_
_entity.id
_entity.type
_entity.pdbx_description
1 polymer ?
#
loop_
_entity_poly.entity_id
_entity_poly.type
_entity_poly.pdbx_seq_one_letter_code
_entity_poly.pdbx_strand_id
1 'polypeptide(L)'
;MAPKRELLKGPVCLPEPQLRATSYTQKPASKDEVSVRTGKEPDIPVIEFSFQTPKPFLDPSIIQRRVQAEKQWKAEQEKKQKSEAGPSQGA
;
A
#
# COMPACT_ATOMS: atom_id res chain seq x y z
N MET A 1 10.08 24.98 1.20
CA MET A 1 9.50 23.91 2.05
C MET A 1 8.08 24.31 2.39
N ALA A 2 7.08 23.52 2.01
CA ALA A 2 5.69 23.86 2.31
C ALA A 2 5.38 23.62 3.81
N PRO A 3 4.59 24.47 4.47
CA PRO A 3 4.25 24.30 5.88
C PRO A 3 3.39 23.04 6.08
N LYS A 4 3.74 22.23 7.08
CA LYS A 4 3.01 21.02 7.46
C LYS A 4 1.70 21.44 8.14
N ARG A 5 0.56 20.95 7.64
CA ARG A 5 -0.75 21.15 8.29
C ARG A 5 -0.76 20.40 9.62
N GLU A 6 -1.21 21.07 10.68
CA GLU A 6 -1.38 20.45 11.98
C GLU A 6 -2.57 19.48 11.95
N LEU A 7 -2.40 18.33 12.61
CA LEU A 7 -3.45 17.31 12.70
C LEU A 7 -4.51 17.77 13.69
N LEU A 8 -5.75 17.90 13.22
CA LEU A 8 -6.90 18.18 14.08
C LEU A 8 -7.08 17.02 15.07
N LYS A 9 -6.82 17.28 16.36
CA LYS A 9 -7.08 16.33 17.44
C LYS A 9 -8.51 16.53 17.93
N GLY A 10 -9.34 15.50 17.81
CA GLY A 10 -10.72 15.48 18.28
C GLY A 10 -11.43 14.21 17.82
N PRO A 11 -12.68 13.99 18.27
CA PRO A 11 -13.53 12.95 17.72
C PRO A 11 -13.64 13.09 16.19
N VAL A 12 -13.64 11.96 15.48
CA VAL A 12 -13.76 11.97 14.02
C VAL A 12 -15.08 12.62 13.64
N CYS A 13 -15.01 13.78 13.00
CA CYS A 13 -16.20 14.41 12.44
C CYS A 13 -16.72 13.55 11.29
N LEU A 14 -18.03 13.33 11.27
CA LEU A 14 -18.67 12.70 10.12
C LEU A 14 -18.47 13.59 8.87
N PRO A 15 -18.26 12.98 7.70
CA PRO A 15 -18.22 13.73 6.46
C PRO A 15 -19.53 14.49 6.26
N GLU A 16 -19.43 15.71 5.76
CA GLU A 16 -20.58 16.56 5.52
C GLU A 16 -21.51 15.89 4.48
N PRO A 17 -22.82 15.77 4.74
CA PRO A 17 -23.75 15.21 3.78
C PRO A 17 -23.77 16.09 2.52
N GLN A 18 -23.20 15.58 1.42
CA GLN A 18 -23.29 16.25 0.12
C GLN A 18 -24.76 16.24 -0.35
N LEU A 19 -25.46 17.37 -0.18
CA LEU A 19 -26.84 17.57 -0.65
C LEU A 19 -26.99 17.44 -2.18
N ARG A 20 -25.87 17.55 -2.92
CA ARG A 20 -25.81 17.28 -4.35
C ARG A 20 -24.68 16.30 -4.58
N ALA A 21 -25.03 15.04 -4.81
CA ALA A 21 -24.10 14.08 -5.36
C ALA A 21 -23.57 14.67 -6.68
N THR A 22 -22.26 14.92 -6.76
CA THR A 22 -21.60 15.13 -8.05
C THR A 22 -21.55 13.78 -8.74
N SER A 23 -22.70 13.37 -9.28
CA SER A 23 -22.81 12.18 -10.12
C SER A 23 -21.73 12.22 -11.20
N TYR A 24 -21.06 11.11 -11.46
CA TYR A 24 -20.11 10.95 -12.57
C TYR A 24 -20.79 11.04 -13.96
N THR A 25 -22.09 11.27 -13.98
CA THR A 25 -22.87 11.51 -15.19
C THR A 25 -22.41 12.82 -15.83
N GLN A 26 -21.48 12.69 -16.77
CA GLN A 26 -21.15 13.75 -17.72
C GLN A 26 -22.44 14.16 -18.43
N LYS A 27 -22.83 15.42 -18.27
CA LYS A 27 -23.99 15.95 -18.99
C LYS A 27 -23.65 15.95 -20.48
N PRO A 28 -24.60 15.58 -21.35
CA PRO A 28 -24.40 15.70 -22.78
C PRO A 28 -24.02 17.15 -23.13
N ALA A 29 -22.93 17.32 -23.87
CA ALA A 29 -22.46 18.61 -24.37
C ALA A 29 -23.44 19.20 -25.40
N SER A 30 -24.25 18.37 -26.07
CA SER A 30 -25.31 18.86 -26.98
C SER A 30 -26.48 17.88 -27.10
N LYS A 31 -27.62 18.36 -27.62
CA LYS A 31 -28.84 17.54 -27.82
C LYS A 31 -28.68 16.42 -28.85
N ASP A 32 -27.68 16.52 -29.73
CA ASP A 32 -27.42 15.59 -30.84
C ASP A 32 -26.14 14.75 -30.62
N GLU A 33 -25.60 14.72 -29.40
CA GLU A 33 -24.34 14.03 -29.10
C GLU A 33 -24.41 12.52 -29.37
N VAL A 34 -25.59 11.91 -29.27
CA VAL A 34 -25.80 10.50 -29.62
C VAL A 34 -26.13 10.38 -31.12
N SER A 35 -25.12 10.64 -31.95
CA SER A 35 -25.12 10.12 -33.32
C SER A 35 -24.66 8.67 -33.29
N VAL A 36 -25.56 7.73 -33.60
CA VAL A 36 -25.19 6.33 -33.85
C VAL A 36 -24.35 6.33 -35.13
N ARG A 37 -23.03 6.49 -34.99
CA ARG A 37 -22.12 6.36 -36.12
C ARG A 37 -22.08 4.88 -36.50
N THR A 38 -22.76 4.52 -37.58
CA THR A 38 -22.49 3.30 -38.35
C THR A 38 -21.13 3.48 -39.06
N GLY A 39 -20.06 3.56 -38.28
CA GLY A 39 -18.73 3.87 -38.75
C GLY A 39 -17.74 3.34 -37.73
N LYS A 40 -16.74 2.61 -38.22
CA LYS A 40 -15.75 1.85 -37.47
C LYS A 40 -15.21 2.72 -36.32
N GLU A 41 -15.52 2.33 -35.09
CA GLU A 41 -15.02 3.00 -33.89
C GLU A 41 -13.48 2.96 -33.92
N PRO A 42 -12.77 4.07 -33.63
CA PRO A 42 -11.34 3.99 -33.41
C PRO A 42 -11.09 3.13 -32.17
N ASP A 43 -10.26 2.09 -32.32
CA ASP A 43 -9.88 1.16 -31.27
C ASP A 43 -9.28 1.93 -30.08
N ILE A 44 -10.06 2.12 -29.02
CA ILE A 44 -9.61 2.77 -27.79
C ILE A 44 -8.77 1.72 -27.06
N PRO A 45 -7.44 1.93 -26.88
CA PRO A 45 -6.61 0.95 -26.20
C PRO A 45 -7.03 0.85 -24.74
N VAL A 46 -7.72 -0.22 -24.41
CA VAL A 46 -8.03 -0.58 -23.02
C VAL A 46 -6.72 -1.02 -22.37
N ILE A 47 -6.16 -0.15 -21.54
CA ILE A 47 -5.01 -0.50 -20.71
C ILE A 47 -5.54 -1.38 -19.58
N GLU A 48 -5.43 -2.70 -19.74
CA GLU A 48 -5.69 -3.66 -18.67
C GLU A 48 -4.69 -3.44 -17.54
N PHE A 49 -5.13 -2.76 -16.49
CA PHE A 49 -4.37 -2.69 -15.25
C PHE A 49 -4.53 -4.02 -14.50
N SER A 50 -3.52 -4.89 -14.61
CA SER A 50 -3.42 -6.09 -13.79
C SER A 50 -3.14 -5.67 -12.35
N PHE A 51 -4.20 -5.56 -11.54
CA PHE A 51 -4.07 -5.48 -10.10
C PHE A 51 -3.64 -6.87 -9.61
N GLN A 52 -2.34 -7.14 -9.65
CA GLN A 52 -1.78 -8.21 -8.86
C GLN A 52 -1.89 -7.77 -7.40
N THR A 53 -3.07 -8.02 -6.80
CA THR A 53 -3.35 -7.69 -5.41
C THR A 53 -2.22 -8.28 -4.57
N PRO A 54 -1.46 -7.46 -3.81
CA PRO A 54 -0.48 -8.02 -2.91
C PRO A 54 -1.26 -8.94 -1.99
N LYS A 55 -1.00 -10.25 -2.04
CA LYS A 55 -1.65 -11.23 -1.16
C LYS A 55 -0.95 -11.09 0.19
N PRO A 56 -1.49 -10.34 1.17
CA PRO A 56 -0.87 -10.34 2.49
C PRO A 56 -0.86 -11.78 2.99
N PHE A 57 0.32 -12.22 3.40
CA PHE A 57 0.65 -13.50 4.05
C PHE A 57 -0.34 -14.64 3.78
N LEU A 58 -0.14 -15.35 2.66
CA LEU A 58 -0.83 -16.60 2.32
C LEU A 58 -0.73 -17.68 3.41
N ASP A 59 0.22 -17.55 4.35
CA ASP A 59 0.48 -18.51 5.40
C ASP A 59 0.46 -17.82 6.79
N PRO A 60 -0.48 -18.20 7.68
CA PRO A 60 -0.59 -17.63 9.02
C PRO A 60 0.64 -17.93 9.91
N SER A 61 1.49 -18.89 9.55
CA SER A 61 2.69 -19.25 10.31
C SER A 61 3.89 -18.31 10.07
N ILE A 62 3.83 -17.42 9.08
CA ILE A 62 4.99 -16.63 8.67
C ILE A 62 5.55 -15.73 9.77
N ILE A 63 4.70 -15.21 10.65
CA ILE A 63 5.12 -14.40 11.79
C ILE A 63 5.88 -15.26 12.80
N GLN A 64 5.39 -16.47 13.08
CA GLN A 64 6.06 -17.39 14.00
C GLN A 64 7.45 -17.80 13.48
N ARG A 65 7.56 -18.09 12.18
CA ARG A 65 8.83 -18.43 11.53
C ARG A 65 9.84 -17.28 11.62
N ARG A 66 9.40 -16.03 11.40
CA ARG A 66 10.26 -14.84 11.55
C ARG A 66 10.77 -14.68 12.98
N VAL A 67 9.89 -14.85 13.97
CA VAL A 67 10.27 -14.78 15.40
C VAL A 67 11.29 -15.85 15.76
N GLN A 68 11.14 -17.08 15.26
CA GLN A 68 12.11 -18.16 15.49
C GLN A 68 13.47 -17.87 14.82
N ALA A 69 13.44 -17.40 13.57
CA ALA A 69 14.65 -17.04 12.84
C ALA A 69 15.43 -15.92 13.54
N GLU A 70 14.74 -14.90 14.06
CA GLU A 70 15.39 -13.82 14.80
C GLU A 70 16.07 -14.33 16.09
N LYS A 71 15.42 -15.25 16.82
CA LYS A 71 16.02 -15.87 18.02
C LYS A 71 17.27 -16.67 17.68
N GLN A 72 17.23 -17.46 16.60
CA GLN A 72 18.39 -18.24 16.14
C GLN A 72 19.54 -17.32 15.71
N TRP A 73 19.24 -16.27 14.96
CA TRP A 73 20.23 -15.27 14.54
C TRP A 73 20.91 -14.62 15.74
N LYS A 74 20.15 -14.18 16.74
CA LYS A 74 20.72 -13.60 17.98
C LYS A 74 21.62 -14.58 18.72
N ALA A 75 21.20 -15.84 18.85
CA ALA A 75 22.01 -16.88 19.50
C ALA A 75 23.32 -17.17 18.75
N GLU A 76 23.30 -17.13 17.42
CA GLU A 76 24.51 -17.28 16.60
C GLU A 76 25.45 -16.08 16.76
N GLN A 77 24.92 -14.86 16.80
CA GLN A 77 25.71 -13.65 17.03
C GLN A 77 26.37 -13.65 18.41
N GLU A 78 25.65 -14.06 19.46
CA GLU A 78 26.22 -14.18 20.81
C GLU A 78 27.35 -15.23 20.86
N LYS A 79 27.16 -16.38 20.19
CA LYS A 79 28.22 -17.39 20.07
C LYS A 79 29.46 -16.84 19.34
N LYS A 80 29.27 -16.08 18.26
CA LYS A 80 30.37 -15.46 17.51
C LYS A 80 31.12 -14.43 18.36
N GLN A 81 30.39 -13.54 19.05
CA GLN A 81 31.00 -12.56 19.96
C GLN A 81 31.77 -13.21 21.11
N LYS A 82 31.25 -14.30 21.67
CA LYS A 82 31.92 -15.04 22.76
C LYS A 82 33.14 -15.83 22.29
N SER A 83 33.22 -16.13 20.99
CA SER A 83 34.37 -16.82 20.38
C SER A 83 35.47 -15.83 19.96
N GLU A 84 35.14 -14.57 19.68
CA GLU A 84 36.13 -13.49 19.48
C GLU A 84 36.66 -12.89 20.81
N ALA A 85 35.98 -13.13 21.93
CA ALA A 85 36.39 -12.67 23.25
C ALA A 85 37.06 -13.78 24.08
N GLY A 86 38.32 -14.10 23.79
CA GLY A 86 39.19 -14.81 24.74
C GLY A 86 40.65 -14.94 24.27
N PRO A 87 41.64 -15.04 25.19
CA PRO A 87 41.86 -14.31 26.43
C PRO A 87 43.04 -13.32 26.28
N SER A 88 42.88 -12.06 26.69
CA SER A 88 44.05 -11.22 27.00
C SER A 88 44.58 -11.67 28.36
N GLN A 89 45.49 -12.65 28.36
CA GLN A 89 46.35 -12.90 29.52
C GLN A 89 47.54 -11.95 29.42
N GLY A 90 47.49 -10.87 30.19
CA GLY A 90 48.68 -10.15 30.59
C GLY A 90 49.45 -10.96 31.62
N ALA A 91 50.71 -11.26 31.31
CA ALA A 91 51.84 -11.43 32.21
C ALA A 91 53.11 -11.55 31.36
#